data_AF-A0A8H5DGK0-F1
#
_entry.id   AF-A0A8H5DGK0-F1
#
_cell.length_a   1.000
_cell.length_b   1.000
_cell.length_c   1.000
_cell.angle_alpha   90.00
_cell.angle_beta   90.00
_cell.angle_gamma   90.00
#
_symmetry.space_group_name_H-M   'P 1'
#
loop_
_entity.id
_entity.type
_entity.pdbx_description
1 polymer ?
#
loop_
_entity_poly.entity_id
_entity_poly.type
_entity_poly.pdbx_seq_one_letter_code
_entity_poly.pdbx_strand_id
1 'polypeptide(L)'
;MKCLPASKVAESNGVSIHDWHAEILAIRTFNRFLLDECRNLFDRDEESSILQVKKQISLSDNEFSLQRFEIRNDVKLHMYCSEAPCGDASMELTMAAQADASPWEIPTPITTAPKSSDKPFLLGRACFSHTGIVRRKPARGDAPPTLSKSCSDKIALKQCTSLLSAITSLFIDPTNAYIHSIVLPRSQHSELACRRAFSSEGRMGPLTGSEWPGGYAFREFSTVTTDLDFEFSKTSVKARADRISASNLAAAWSRSGFEENIIGGVIQGRKAFKTNAASRMSRRSMWEAANNLAVLMGDEAFTTMYLKVDTYREVKEGPLTTQRRRVKNDVRTMALAGWIRNDGGSDFQLEERSNH
;
A
#
# COMPACT_ATOMS: atom_id res chain seq x y z
N MET A 1 -3.13 -17.05 6.23
CA MET A 1 -2.06 -16.20 5.65
C MET A 1 -2.74 -15.11 4.84
N LYS A 2 -2.40 -13.82 5.03
CA LYS A 2 -3.02 -12.68 4.31
C LYS A 2 -2.12 -12.01 3.27
N CYS A 3 -1.12 -12.75 2.78
CA CYS A 3 -0.19 -12.32 1.76
C CYS A 3 0.09 -13.47 0.80
N LEU A 4 0.41 -13.15 -0.45
CA LEU A 4 0.75 -14.14 -1.46
C LEU A 4 2.18 -14.66 -1.21
N PRO A 5 2.41 -15.98 -1.19
CA PRO A 5 3.76 -16.55 -1.11
C PRO A 5 4.67 -16.04 -2.24
N ALA A 6 5.96 -15.85 -1.94
CA ALA A 6 6.93 -15.36 -2.91
C ALA A 6 6.98 -16.22 -4.19
N SER A 7 6.89 -17.55 -4.03
CA SER A 7 6.86 -18.52 -5.14
C SER A 7 5.68 -18.32 -6.09
N LYS A 8 4.58 -17.73 -5.63
CA LYS A 8 3.36 -17.51 -6.41
C LYS A 8 3.26 -16.12 -7.05
N VAL A 9 4.21 -15.23 -6.80
CA VAL A 9 4.17 -13.85 -7.31
C VAL A 9 4.28 -13.81 -8.83
N ALA A 10 5.16 -14.62 -9.43
CA ALA A 10 5.34 -14.67 -10.88
C ALA A 10 4.08 -15.21 -11.59
N GLU A 11 3.44 -16.23 -11.02
CA GLU A 11 2.20 -16.83 -11.53
C GLU A 11 0.97 -15.90 -11.41
N SER A 12 1.08 -14.80 -10.65
CA SER A 12 -0.09 -13.98 -10.30
C SER A 12 -0.69 -13.21 -11.47
N ASN A 13 0.08 -12.94 -12.53
CA ASN A 13 -0.35 -12.21 -13.74
C ASN A 13 -1.18 -10.94 -13.47
N GLY A 14 -0.86 -10.24 -12.38
CA GLY A 14 -1.60 -9.05 -11.94
C GLY A 14 -3.00 -9.32 -11.36
N VAL A 15 -3.49 -10.55 -11.39
CA VAL A 15 -4.79 -11.02 -10.89
C VAL A 15 -4.83 -11.04 -9.37
N SER A 16 -3.84 -11.70 -8.74
CA SER A 16 -3.85 -11.86 -7.28
C SER A 16 -3.29 -10.64 -6.55
N ILE A 17 -3.99 -10.18 -5.54
CA ILE A 17 -3.51 -9.19 -4.57
C ILE A 17 -2.40 -9.83 -3.74
N HIS A 18 -1.23 -9.18 -3.68
CA HIS A 18 -0.07 -9.72 -2.98
C HIS A 18 -0.14 -9.55 -1.45
N ASP A 19 -0.90 -8.58 -0.98
CA ASP A 19 -1.08 -8.28 0.44
C ASP A 19 -2.48 -7.72 0.66
N TRP A 20 -3.29 -8.48 1.38
CA TRP A 20 -4.67 -8.14 1.72
C TRP A 20 -4.85 -8.02 3.24
N HIS A 21 -3.81 -7.58 3.94
CA HIS A 21 -4.01 -6.94 5.24
C HIS A 21 -4.94 -5.72 5.10
N ALA A 22 -5.76 -5.47 6.11
CA ALA A 22 -6.85 -4.49 6.04
C ALA A 22 -6.37 -3.09 5.64
N GLU A 23 -5.26 -2.62 6.21
CA GLU A 23 -4.68 -1.30 5.96
C GLU A 23 -4.23 -1.18 4.49
N ILE A 24 -3.60 -2.24 3.97
CA ILE A 24 -3.13 -2.26 2.59
C ILE A 24 -4.30 -2.40 1.62
N LEU A 25 -5.28 -3.23 1.95
CA LEU A 25 -6.48 -3.41 1.15
C LEU A 25 -7.32 -2.13 1.10
N ALA A 26 -7.43 -1.40 2.20
CA ALA A 26 -8.08 -0.09 2.27
C ALA A 26 -7.39 0.91 1.34
N ILE A 27 -6.05 1.01 1.34
CA ILE A 27 -5.32 1.88 0.39
C ILE A 27 -5.59 1.48 -1.06
N ARG A 28 -5.66 0.18 -1.37
CA ARG A 28 -5.98 -0.29 -2.73
C ARG A 28 -7.40 0.04 -3.14
N THR A 29 -8.35 -0.14 -2.21
CA THR A 29 -9.76 0.17 -2.40
C THR A 29 -9.98 1.66 -2.60
N PHE A 30 -9.30 2.50 -1.81
CA PHE A 30 -9.27 3.95 -1.98
C PHE A 30 -8.77 4.36 -3.38
N ASN A 31 -7.70 3.74 -3.87
CA ASN A 31 -7.21 4.02 -5.22
C ASN A 31 -8.19 3.60 -6.32
N ARG A 32 -8.93 2.50 -6.12
CA ARG A 32 -9.97 2.08 -7.06
C ARG A 32 -11.15 3.06 -7.04
N PHE A 33 -11.61 3.42 -5.84
CA PHE A 33 -12.62 4.44 -5.62
C PHE A 33 -12.26 5.75 -6.34
N LEU A 34 -11.04 6.24 -6.17
CA LEU A 34 -10.58 7.47 -6.82
C LEU A 34 -10.60 7.39 -8.36
N LEU A 35 -10.27 6.25 -8.97
CA LEU A 35 -10.40 6.08 -10.42
C LEU A 35 -11.86 6.06 -10.87
N ASP A 36 -12.75 5.43 -10.10
CA ASP A 36 -14.19 5.44 -10.37
C ASP A 36 -14.73 6.88 -10.26
N GLU A 37 -14.31 7.66 -9.25
CA GLU A 37 -14.67 9.08 -9.09
C GLU A 37 -14.15 9.97 -10.23
N CYS A 38 -12.91 9.76 -10.68
CA CYS A 38 -12.37 10.47 -11.86
C CYS A 38 -13.23 10.21 -13.10
N ARG A 39 -13.68 8.97 -13.29
CA ARG A 39 -14.57 8.62 -14.39
C ARG A 39 -15.93 9.31 -14.25
N ASN A 40 -16.54 9.28 -13.06
CA ASN A 40 -17.86 9.90 -12.84
C ASN A 40 -17.81 11.42 -13.07
N LEU A 41 -16.77 12.09 -12.56
CA LEU A 41 -16.52 13.52 -12.78
C LEU A 41 -16.37 13.86 -14.28
N PHE A 42 -15.74 12.97 -15.06
CA PHE A 42 -15.46 13.23 -16.46
C PHE A 42 -16.63 12.86 -17.39
N ASP A 43 -17.25 11.70 -17.17
CA ASP A 43 -18.27 11.10 -18.06
C ASP A 43 -19.65 11.67 -17.82
N ARG A 44 -19.98 11.96 -16.55
CA ARG A 44 -21.35 12.26 -16.10
C ARG A 44 -21.53 13.67 -15.59
N ASP A 45 -20.44 14.44 -15.52
CA ASP A 45 -20.41 15.77 -14.89
C ASP A 45 -21.00 15.75 -13.46
N GLU A 46 -20.84 14.61 -12.76
CA GLU A 46 -21.32 14.42 -11.39
C GLU A 46 -20.35 15.11 -10.41
N GLU A 47 -20.88 15.88 -9.45
CA GLU A 47 -20.05 16.45 -8.39
C GLU A 47 -19.43 15.35 -7.51
N SER A 48 -18.11 15.41 -7.31
CA SER A 48 -17.41 14.54 -6.36
C SER A 48 -17.22 15.26 -5.03
N SER A 49 -17.54 14.56 -3.93
CA SER A 49 -17.28 15.06 -2.58
C SER A 49 -15.80 15.06 -2.20
N ILE A 50 -14.94 14.42 -3.00
CA ILE A 50 -13.51 14.24 -2.70
C ILE A 50 -12.59 14.84 -3.76
N LEU A 51 -12.94 14.73 -5.04
CA LEU A 51 -12.13 15.17 -6.16
C LEU A 51 -12.69 16.43 -6.80
N GLN A 52 -11.83 17.17 -7.48
CA GLN A 52 -12.22 18.24 -8.38
C GLN A 52 -11.34 18.20 -9.64
N VAL A 53 -11.83 18.78 -10.72
CA VAL A 53 -11.00 19.04 -11.91
C VAL A 53 -10.00 20.13 -11.54
N LYS A 54 -8.73 19.86 -11.77
CA LYS A 54 -7.65 20.80 -11.50
C LYS A 54 -7.79 21.98 -12.44
N LYS A 55 -7.89 23.20 -11.88
CA LYS A 55 -7.85 24.43 -12.68
C LYS A 55 -6.46 24.52 -13.30
N GLN A 56 -6.36 24.57 -14.63
CA GLN A 56 -5.06 24.73 -15.28
C GLN A 56 -4.44 26.06 -14.85
N ILE A 57 -3.45 25.98 -13.95
CA ILE A 57 -2.59 27.11 -13.66
C ILE A 57 -1.42 26.98 -14.63
N SER A 58 -1.28 27.98 -15.50
CA SER A 58 -0.06 28.24 -16.26
C SER A 58 1.07 28.45 -15.24
N LEU A 59 1.76 27.36 -14.89
CA LEU A 59 3.01 27.43 -14.16
C LEU A 59 4.10 27.53 -15.23
N SER A 60 4.58 28.75 -15.46
CA SER A 60 5.83 29.12 -16.16
C SER A 60 6.39 28.08 -17.14
N ASP A 61 6.17 28.28 -18.44
CA ASP A 61 6.83 27.75 -19.66
C ASP A 61 7.46 26.33 -19.72
N ASN A 62 7.45 25.48 -18.70
CA ASN A 62 8.09 24.15 -18.75
C ASN A 62 7.56 23.06 -17.79
N GLU A 63 6.57 23.31 -16.92
CA GLU A 63 5.95 22.25 -16.10
C GLU A 63 4.42 22.27 -16.18
N PHE A 64 3.88 21.71 -17.26
CA PHE A 64 2.46 21.35 -17.29
C PHE A 64 2.21 20.17 -16.33
N SER A 65 1.43 20.40 -15.28
CA SER A 65 0.88 19.28 -14.50
C SER A 65 -0.05 18.47 -15.38
N LEU A 66 0.36 17.25 -15.70
CA LEU A 66 -0.38 16.33 -16.57
C LEU A 66 -1.64 15.76 -15.88
N GLN A 67 -1.72 15.86 -14.56
CA GLN A 67 -2.85 15.39 -13.78
C GLN A 67 -4.05 16.32 -13.95
N ARG A 68 -5.17 15.76 -14.40
CA ARG A 68 -6.41 16.52 -14.63
C ARG A 68 -7.25 16.69 -13.37
N PHE A 69 -7.02 15.85 -12.36
CA PHE A 69 -7.81 15.84 -11.13
C PHE A 69 -6.93 16.10 -9.91
N GLU A 70 -7.54 16.57 -8.83
CA GLU A 70 -6.90 16.70 -7.54
C GLU A 70 -7.90 16.44 -6.40
N ILE A 71 -7.40 16.01 -5.24
CA ILE A 71 -8.22 15.99 -4.03
C ILE A 71 -8.45 17.42 -3.57
N ARG A 72 -9.70 17.75 -3.28
CA ARG A 72 -10.11 19.09 -2.87
C ARG A 72 -9.34 19.54 -1.62
N ASN A 73 -9.06 20.85 -1.53
CA ASN A 73 -8.28 21.43 -0.43
C ASN A 73 -8.97 21.35 0.94
N ASP A 74 -10.29 21.23 0.96
CA ASP A 74 -11.11 21.11 2.18
C ASP A 74 -11.26 19.67 2.68
N VAL A 75 -10.67 18.69 1.97
CA VAL A 75 -10.76 17.27 2.32
C VAL A 75 -9.53 16.79 3.07
N LYS A 76 -9.76 16.11 4.19
CA LYS A 76 -8.72 15.43 4.98
C LYS A 76 -8.96 13.92 4.97
N LEU A 77 -7.89 13.15 4.77
CA LEU A 77 -7.97 11.69 4.69
C LEU A 77 -7.56 11.07 6.02
N HIS A 78 -8.46 10.32 6.64
CA HIS A 78 -8.21 9.66 7.92
C HIS A 78 -8.23 8.14 7.72
N MET A 79 -7.27 7.43 8.33
CA MET A 79 -7.20 5.98 8.29
C MET A 79 -7.50 5.41 9.68
N TYR A 80 -8.53 4.58 9.81
CA TYR A 80 -8.76 3.80 11.02
C TYR A 80 -8.15 2.40 10.87
N CYS A 81 -7.44 1.94 11.90
CA CYS A 81 -6.99 0.56 12.01
C CYS A 81 -7.44 -0.01 13.36
N SER A 82 -8.15 -1.14 13.34
CA SER A 82 -8.65 -1.79 14.56
C SER A 82 -7.56 -2.44 15.42
N GLU A 83 -6.35 -2.58 14.89
CA GLU A 83 -5.16 -3.11 15.54
C GLU A 83 -3.96 -2.30 15.05
N ALA A 84 -2.87 -2.25 15.83
CA ALA A 84 -1.66 -1.55 15.43
C ALA A 84 -1.12 -2.08 14.08
N PRO A 85 -0.76 -1.20 13.12
CA PRO A 85 -0.25 -1.63 11.83
C PRO A 85 0.95 -2.56 12.00
N CYS A 86 0.87 -3.76 11.45
CA CYS A 86 1.92 -4.75 11.67
C CYS A 86 3.30 -4.22 11.24
N GLY A 87 4.35 -4.60 11.97
CA GLY A 87 5.69 -4.03 11.82
C GLY A 87 6.05 -3.14 13.00
N ASP A 88 6.86 -2.12 12.75
CA ASP A 88 7.49 -1.31 13.80
C ASP A 88 6.50 -0.64 14.77
N ALA A 89 5.32 -0.21 14.29
CA ALA A 89 4.28 0.42 15.12
C ALA A 89 3.56 -0.55 16.07
N SER A 90 3.84 -1.85 15.97
CA SER A 90 3.16 -2.91 16.74
C SER A 90 4.12 -3.74 17.62
N MET A 91 5.41 -3.38 17.67
CA MET A 91 6.42 -4.23 18.32
C MET A 91 6.24 -4.30 19.83
N GLU A 92 5.99 -3.17 20.48
CA GLU A 92 5.75 -3.05 21.92
C GLU A 92 4.53 -3.86 22.34
N LEU A 93 3.45 -3.77 21.57
CA LEU A 93 2.23 -4.57 21.79
C LEU A 93 2.48 -6.06 21.54
N THR A 94 3.33 -6.40 20.57
CA THR A 94 3.73 -7.79 20.30
C THR A 94 4.53 -8.36 21.47
N MET A 95 5.47 -7.57 22.02
CA MET A 95 6.29 -7.93 23.18
C MET A 95 5.43 -8.15 24.42
N ALA A 96 4.56 -7.19 24.75
CA ALA A 96 3.68 -7.26 25.90
C ALA A 96 2.68 -8.44 25.84
N ALA A 97 2.37 -8.93 24.64
CA ALA A 97 1.46 -10.05 24.44
C ALA A 97 2.12 -11.44 24.51
N GLN A 98 3.45 -11.52 24.61
CA GLN A 98 4.16 -12.80 24.74
C GLN A 98 4.30 -13.21 26.21
N ALA A 99 4.12 -14.50 26.49
CA ALA A 99 4.34 -15.05 27.83
C ALA A 99 5.84 -15.11 28.19
N ASP A 100 6.70 -15.25 27.18
CA ASP A 100 8.14 -15.14 27.27
C ASP A 100 8.60 -14.03 26.31
N ALA A 101 9.12 -12.94 26.87
CA ALA A 101 9.61 -11.79 26.13
C ALA A 101 11.08 -11.93 25.71
N SER A 102 11.69 -13.10 25.90
CA SER A 102 13.04 -13.40 25.44
C SER A 102 13.11 -13.28 23.91
N PRO A 103 14.01 -12.47 23.35
CA PRO A 103 14.20 -12.41 21.91
C PRO A 103 14.56 -13.79 21.35
N TRP A 104 13.93 -14.22 20.26
CA TRP A 104 14.36 -15.45 19.60
C TRP A 104 15.80 -15.27 19.11
N GLU A 105 16.65 -16.26 19.37
CA GLU A 105 18.03 -16.27 18.88
C GLU A 105 18.02 -16.12 17.35
N ILE A 106 18.82 -15.18 16.85
CA ILE A 106 19.04 -14.99 15.43
C ILE A 106 19.73 -16.26 14.94
N PRO A 107 19.24 -16.98 13.92
CA PRO A 107 19.97 -18.10 13.35
C PRO A 107 21.35 -17.59 12.88
N THR A 108 22.41 -18.00 13.56
CA THR A 108 23.79 -17.76 13.15
C THR A 108 23.97 -18.44 11.78
N PRO A 109 24.56 -17.80 10.76
CA PRO A 109 24.77 -18.46 9.48
C PRO A 109 25.73 -19.63 9.69
N ILE A 110 25.23 -20.87 9.63
CA ILE A 110 26.06 -22.07 9.56
C ILE A 110 26.55 -22.15 8.12
N THR A 111 27.54 -21.35 7.73
CA THR A 111 28.38 -21.68 6.57
C THR A 111 29.73 -20.96 6.64
N THR A 112 30.78 -21.76 6.78
CA THR A 112 32.17 -21.41 6.54
C THR A 112 32.41 -21.05 5.07
N ALA A 113 32.34 -19.76 4.72
CA ALA A 113 33.07 -19.14 3.60
C ALA A 113 32.92 -17.61 3.61
N PRO A 114 33.99 -16.81 3.55
CA PRO A 114 33.89 -15.36 3.55
C PRO A 114 33.78 -14.84 2.10
N LYS A 115 32.57 -14.60 1.58
CA LYS A 115 32.37 -13.82 0.34
C LYS A 115 31.10 -12.96 0.35
N SER A 116 31.33 -11.64 0.29
CA SER A 116 30.45 -10.53 -0.12
C SER A 116 29.24 -10.15 0.76
N SER A 117 29.42 -9.07 1.54
CA SER A 117 28.41 -8.12 2.02
C SER A 117 27.09 -8.73 2.54
N ASP A 118 27.12 -9.22 3.77
CA ASP A 118 25.98 -9.74 4.52
C ASP A 118 24.87 -8.69 4.64
N LYS A 119 23.81 -8.84 3.84
CA LYS A 119 22.55 -8.10 4.03
C LYS A 119 21.79 -8.77 5.16
N PRO A 120 21.36 -8.05 6.22
CA PRO A 120 20.61 -8.65 7.30
C PRO A 120 19.33 -9.29 6.74
N PHE A 121 19.18 -10.60 6.98
CA PHE A 121 17.96 -11.35 6.67
C PHE A 121 16.76 -10.55 7.21
N LEU A 122 15.87 -10.05 6.35
CA LEU A 122 14.73 -9.27 6.83
C LEU A 122 13.89 -10.12 7.79
N LEU A 123 14.00 -9.78 9.07
CA LEU A 123 13.46 -10.51 10.20
C LEU A 123 11.94 -10.33 10.19
N GLY A 124 11.19 -11.44 10.27
CA GLY A 124 9.74 -11.42 10.48
C GLY A 124 9.39 -10.85 11.86
N ARG A 125 8.50 -11.51 12.62
CA ARG A 125 8.31 -11.14 14.05
C ARG A 125 9.32 -11.79 15.01
N ALA A 126 10.15 -12.70 14.52
CA ALA A 126 11.09 -13.47 15.35
C ALA A 126 12.11 -12.60 16.10
N CYS A 127 12.34 -11.35 15.71
CA CYS A 127 13.27 -10.46 16.41
C CYS A 127 12.60 -9.13 16.76
N PHE A 128 11.57 -9.17 17.60
CA PHE A 128 10.80 -7.99 18.02
C PHE A 128 11.65 -6.95 18.78
N SER A 129 12.79 -7.36 19.36
CA SER A 129 13.76 -6.47 20.03
C SER A 129 14.44 -5.47 19.09
N HIS A 130 14.52 -5.78 17.79
CA HIS A 130 15.17 -4.92 16.80
C HIS A 130 14.17 -3.91 16.23
N THR A 131 13.96 -2.79 16.91
CA THR A 131 13.01 -1.77 16.47
C THR A 131 13.60 -0.82 15.42
N GLY A 132 12.74 -0.08 14.71
CA GLY A 132 13.14 0.92 13.72
C GLY A 132 13.58 0.39 12.34
N ILE A 133 13.55 -0.93 12.12
CA ILE A 133 13.99 -1.55 10.85
C ILE A 133 12.83 -1.95 9.93
N VAL A 134 13.12 -2.06 8.62
CA VAL A 134 12.17 -2.60 7.64
C VAL A 134 11.98 -4.11 7.81
N ARG A 135 10.71 -4.56 7.81
CA ARG A 135 10.34 -5.97 8.04
C ARG A 135 9.57 -6.58 6.88
N ARG A 136 9.65 -7.91 6.75
CA ARG A 136 8.86 -8.72 5.80
C ARG A 136 7.73 -9.47 6.51
N LYS A 137 6.69 -9.79 5.73
CA LYS A 137 5.64 -10.76 6.07
C LYS A 137 6.01 -12.14 5.47
N PRO A 138 5.49 -13.26 5.99
CA PRO A 138 4.68 -13.38 7.19
C PRO A 138 5.55 -13.22 8.44
N ALA A 139 4.88 -12.95 9.56
CA ALA A 139 5.52 -12.81 10.86
C ALA A 139 6.01 -14.15 11.44
N ARG A 140 5.40 -15.27 11.02
CA ARG A 140 5.61 -16.60 11.57
C ARG A 140 6.58 -17.40 10.71
N GLY A 141 7.48 -18.16 11.35
CA GLY A 141 8.48 -18.99 10.65
C GLY A 141 7.90 -20.21 9.93
N ASP A 142 6.71 -20.69 10.33
CA ASP A 142 6.01 -21.83 9.72
C ASP A 142 5.34 -21.48 8.38
N ALA A 143 5.14 -20.19 8.10
CA ALA A 143 4.40 -19.75 6.92
C ALA A 143 5.35 -19.50 5.74
N PRO A 144 4.99 -19.92 4.51
CA PRO A 144 5.76 -19.64 3.31
C PRO A 144 6.20 -18.17 3.22
N PRO A 145 7.47 -17.90 2.87
CA PRO A 145 8.01 -16.55 2.84
C PRO A 145 7.26 -15.70 1.81
N THR A 146 7.03 -14.42 2.14
CA THR A 146 6.47 -13.45 1.18
C THR A 146 7.46 -12.32 0.92
N LEU A 147 7.28 -11.63 -0.20
CA LEU A 147 8.04 -10.42 -0.52
C LEU A 147 7.39 -9.15 0.05
N SER A 148 6.24 -9.28 0.72
CA SER A 148 5.48 -8.15 1.22
C SER A 148 6.14 -7.53 2.45
N LYS A 149 6.29 -6.20 2.47
CA LYS A 149 6.74 -5.47 3.66
C LYS A 149 5.61 -5.31 4.67
N SER A 150 5.98 -4.98 5.91
CA SER A 150 5.03 -4.71 6.98
C SER A 150 4.08 -3.54 6.64
N CYS A 151 2.92 -3.46 7.30
CA CYS A 151 1.99 -2.36 7.09
C CYS A 151 2.61 -1.03 7.55
N SER A 152 3.32 -1.04 8.69
CA SER A 152 4.08 0.11 9.18
C SER A 152 5.05 0.67 8.14
N ASP A 153 5.86 -0.19 7.50
CA ASP A 153 6.82 0.25 6.47
C ASP A 153 6.13 0.82 5.23
N LYS A 154 5.02 0.20 4.82
CA LYS A 154 4.25 0.67 3.66
C LYS A 154 3.56 2.00 3.92
N ILE A 155 2.99 2.18 5.12
CA ILE A 155 2.36 3.43 5.54
C ILE A 155 3.40 4.54 5.67
N ALA A 156 4.57 4.25 6.25
CA ALA A 156 5.66 5.22 6.33
C ALA A 156 6.12 5.70 4.93
N LEU A 157 6.28 4.79 3.97
CA LEU A 157 6.56 5.14 2.57
C LEU A 157 5.47 6.03 1.94
N LYS A 158 4.22 5.91 2.41
CA LYS A 158 3.09 6.70 1.93
C LYS A 158 3.09 8.14 2.44
N GLN A 159 3.85 8.44 3.50
CA GLN A 159 4.10 9.82 3.93
C GLN A 159 4.91 10.62 2.90
N CYS A 160 5.65 9.97 2.00
CA CYS A 160 6.41 10.66 0.96
C CYS A 160 5.75 10.51 -0.42
N THR A 161 5.23 9.33 -0.72
CA THR A 161 4.69 9.00 -2.04
C THR A 161 3.20 9.26 -2.20
N SER A 162 2.51 9.82 -1.20
CA SER A 162 1.05 9.92 -1.12
C SER A 162 0.32 8.56 -1.17
N LEU A 163 -0.96 8.56 -0.80
CA LEU A 163 -1.85 7.40 -0.87
C LEU A 163 -2.04 6.87 -2.28
N LEU A 164 -1.81 7.69 -3.31
CA LEU A 164 -1.99 7.31 -4.71
C LEU A 164 -1.07 6.14 -5.10
N SER A 165 -1.60 5.21 -5.88
CA SER A 165 -0.86 4.18 -6.57
C SER A 165 -0.12 4.77 -7.77
N ALA A 166 0.83 4.04 -8.35
CA ALA A 166 1.55 4.54 -9.53
C ALA A 166 0.61 4.83 -10.72
N ILE A 167 -0.46 4.03 -10.86
CA ILE A 167 -1.48 4.22 -11.90
C ILE A 167 -2.35 5.43 -11.58
N THR A 168 -2.85 5.51 -10.35
CA THR A 168 -3.77 6.58 -9.95
C THR A 168 -3.09 7.96 -9.96
N SER A 169 -1.78 8.02 -9.66
CA SER A 169 -0.99 9.27 -9.73
C SER A 169 -0.78 9.81 -11.15
N LEU A 170 -1.17 9.05 -12.19
CA LEU A 170 -1.17 9.55 -13.57
C LEU A 170 -2.32 10.54 -13.81
N PHE A 171 -3.42 10.39 -13.08
CA PHE A 171 -4.64 11.17 -13.27
C PHE A 171 -4.83 12.23 -12.18
N ILE A 172 -4.38 11.94 -10.97
CA ILE A 172 -4.66 12.73 -9.76
C ILE A 172 -3.36 13.32 -9.20
N ASP A 173 -3.38 14.63 -8.92
CA ASP A 173 -2.29 15.32 -8.25
C ASP A 173 -2.06 14.76 -6.83
N PRO A 174 -0.82 14.39 -6.46
CA PRO A 174 -0.55 13.77 -5.16
C PRO A 174 -0.58 14.76 -3.98
N THR A 175 -0.54 16.08 -4.21
CA THR A 175 -0.27 17.11 -3.18
C THR A 175 -1.19 17.00 -1.96
N ASN A 176 -2.47 16.73 -2.17
CA ASN A 176 -3.48 16.58 -1.10
C ASN A 176 -3.85 15.12 -0.80
N ALA A 177 -3.17 14.15 -1.40
CA ALA A 177 -3.50 12.73 -1.27
C ALA A 177 -2.74 12.03 -0.16
N TYR A 178 -2.55 12.69 0.98
CA TYR A 178 -1.81 12.17 2.13
C TYR A 178 -2.75 11.83 3.29
N ILE A 179 -2.35 10.86 4.11
CA ILE A 179 -3.04 10.60 5.39
C ILE A 179 -2.86 11.84 6.27
N HIS A 180 -3.94 12.36 6.82
CA HIS A 180 -3.93 13.42 7.81
C HIS A 180 -3.77 12.84 9.23
N SER A 181 -4.50 11.77 9.54
CA SER A 181 -4.30 11.03 10.78
C SER A 181 -4.57 9.53 10.65
N ILE A 182 -3.90 8.76 11.50
CA ILE A 182 -4.21 7.35 11.76
C ILE A 182 -4.89 7.26 13.12
N VAL A 183 -6.08 6.66 13.14
CA VAL A 183 -6.90 6.43 14.33
C VAL A 183 -6.73 4.98 14.77
N LEU A 184 -6.34 4.77 16.03
CA LEU A 184 -6.16 3.45 16.63
C LEU A 184 -6.97 3.35 17.93
N PRO A 185 -7.53 2.18 18.28
CA PRO A 185 -8.00 1.94 19.64
C PRO A 185 -6.88 2.21 20.64
N ARG A 186 -7.18 2.78 21.82
CA ARG A 186 -6.19 3.07 22.85
C ARG A 186 -5.38 1.82 23.25
N SER A 187 -6.04 0.67 23.31
CA SER A 187 -5.45 -0.65 23.58
C SER A 187 -4.48 -1.14 22.49
N GLN A 188 -4.55 -0.53 21.31
CA GLN A 188 -3.79 -0.86 20.10
C GLN A 188 -2.84 0.28 19.69
N HIS A 189 -2.60 1.22 20.59
CA HIS A 189 -1.70 2.33 20.37
C HIS A 189 -0.50 2.23 21.33
N SER A 190 0.70 2.18 20.77
CA SER A 190 1.93 2.47 21.49
C SER A 190 2.50 3.77 20.95
N GLU A 191 2.51 4.81 21.76
CA GLU A 191 3.02 6.13 21.39
C GLU A 191 4.50 6.04 21.00
N LEU A 192 5.31 5.32 21.79
CA LEU A 192 6.72 5.06 21.49
C LEU A 192 6.89 4.40 20.11
N ALA A 193 6.09 3.37 19.83
CA ALA A 193 6.16 2.63 18.58
C ALA A 193 5.75 3.48 17.38
N CYS A 194 4.64 4.21 17.51
CA CYS A 194 4.10 5.06 16.45
C CYS A 194 5.04 6.23 16.15
N ARG A 195 5.56 6.90 17.19
CA ARG A 195 6.56 7.96 17.07
C ARG A 195 7.78 7.46 16.31
N ARG A 196 8.40 6.37 16.78
CA ARG A 196 9.55 5.77 16.09
C ARG A 196 9.23 5.37 14.63
N ALA A 197 8.05 4.80 14.38
CA ALA A 197 7.71 4.25 13.07
C ALA A 197 7.33 5.30 12.02
N PHE A 198 6.77 6.44 12.43
CA PHE A 198 6.14 7.38 11.50
C PHE A 198 6.64 8.83 11.62
N SER A 199 7.06 9.29 12.81
CA SER A 199 7.36 10.70 13.01
C SER A 199 8.75 11.12 12.52
N SER A 200 8.93 12.42 12.36
CA SER A 200 10.22 13.08 12.13
C SER A 200 11.22 12.90 13.28
N GLU A 201 10.77 12.58 14.50
CA GLU A 201 11.65 12.20 15.62
C GLU A 201 12.09 10.73 15.56
N GLY A 202 11.42 9.93 14.73
CA GLY A 202 11.69 8.51 14.55
C GLY A 202 12.56 8.23 13.33
N ARG A 203 12.40 7.02 12.77
CA ARG A 203 13.15 6.56 11.59
C ARG A 203 12.89 7.38 10.32
N MET A 204 11.81 8.17 10.30
CA MET A 204 11.47 9.04 9.16
C MET A 204 12.15 10.41 9.25
N GLY A 205 12.84 10.72 10.35
CA GLY A 205 13.54 11.99 10.57
C GLY A 205 14.46 12.47 9.45
N PRO A 206 15.24 11.59 8.78
CA PRO A 206 16.07 12.00 7.63
C PRO A 206 15.30 12.61 6.45
N LEU A 207 13.98 12.44 6.39
CA LEU A 207 13.11 12.95 5.31
C LEU A 207 12.35 14.23 5.72
N THR A 208 12.57 14.75 6.92
CA THR A 208 11.91 15.97 7.41
C THR A 208 12.19 17.14 6.45
N GLY A 209 11.13 17.85 6.04
CA GLY A 209 11.23 18.96 5.09
C GLY A 209 11.54 18.55 3.64
N SER A 210 11.57 17.25 3.32
CA SER A 210 11.84 16.80 1.95
C SER A 210 10.66 17.08 1.02
N GLU A 211 10.97 17.70 -0.12
CA GLU A 211 10.06 17.92 -1.24
C GLU A 211 10.69 17.37 -2.53
N TRP A 212 9.85 16.86 -3.42
CA TRP A 212 10.24 16.30 -4.70
C TRP A 212 9.35 16.85 -5.81
N PRO A 213 9.85 16.93 -7.06
CA PRO A 213 9.03 17.34 -8.20
C PRO A 213 7.79 16.47 -8.37
N GLY A 214 6.75 17.03 -9.00
CA GLY A 214 5.47 16.35 -9.22
C GLY A 214 4.57 16.29 -7.99
N GLY A 215 4.68 17.26 -7.07
CA GLY A 215 3.77 17.42 -5.92
C GLY A 215 4.00 16.45 -4.76
N TYR A 216 5.16 15.79 -4.72
CA TYR A 216 5.49 14.85 -3.64
C TYR A 216 6.26 15.56 -2.52
N ALA A 217 5.88 15.31 -1.27
CA ALA A 217 6.61 15.78 -0.10
C ALA A 217 6.50 14.78 1.04
N PHE A 218 7.39 14.89 2.04
CA PHE A 218 7.19 14.23 3.31
C PHE A 218 6.09 14.96 4.08
N ARG A 219 4.97 14.28 4.26
CA ARG A 219 3.81 14.75 5.04
C ARG A 219 3.63 13.82 6.23
N GLU A 220 4.11 14.30 7.37
CA GLU A 220 3.88 13.63 8.65
C GLU A 220 2.39 13.69 9.01
N PHE A 221 1.83 12.56 9.45
CA PHE A 221 0.46 12.47 9.95
C PHE A 221 0.43 12.34 11.46
N SER A 222 -0.69 12.71 12.08
CA SER A 222 -0.89 12.46 13.52
C SER A 222 -1.39 11.04 13.78
N THR A 223 -0.94 10.44 14.88
CA THR A 223 -1.54 9.23 15.44
C THR A 223 -2.46 9.63 16.57
N VAL A 224 -3.73 9.26 16.46
CA VAL A 224 -4.78 9.62 17.43
C VAL A 224 -5.43 8.35 17.97
N THR A 225 -5.90 8.42 19.21
CA THR A 225 -6.56 7.28 19.86
C THR A 225 -8.07 7.44 19.88
N THR A 226 -8.77 6.31 19.93
CA THR A 226 -10.20 6.23 20.21
C THR A 226 -10.46 5.23 21.32
N ASP A 227 -11.53 5.45 22.08
CA ASP A 227 -12.02 4.50 23.09
C ASP A 227 -13.07 3.54 22.49
N LEU A 228 -13.35 3.65 21.18
CA LEU A 228 -14.19 2.69 20.46
C LEU A 228 -13.39 1.44 20.09
N ASP A 229 -13.72 0.34 20.75
CA ASP A 229 -13.20 -0.98 20.40
C ASP A 229 -14.02 -1.61 19.26
N PHE A 230 -13.31 -2.25 18.32
CA PHE A 230 -13.95 -3.02 17.26
C PHE A 230 -14.57 -4.30 17.86
N GLU A 231 -15.85 -4.56 17.56
CA GLU A 231 -16.60 -5.70 18.13
C GLU A 231 -15.92 -7.07 17.89
N PHE A 232 -15.21 -7.19 16.76
CA PHE A 232 -14.45 -8.38 16.37
C PHE A 232 -12.94 -8.24 16.59
N SER A 233 -12.51 -7.31 17.47
CA SER A 233 -11.11 -7.22 17.89
C SER A 233 -10.64 -8.49 18.56
N LYS A 234 -9.32 -8.70 18.61
CA LYS A 234 -8.75 -9.89 19.26
C LYS A 234 -9.18 -9.98 20.73
N THR A 235 -9.21 -8.86 21.44
CA THR A 235 -9.59 -8.79 22.86
C THR A 235 -11.07 -9.13 23.04
N SER A 236 -11.95 -8.52 22.24
CA SER A 236 -13.39 -8.75 22.32
C SER A 236 -13.76 -10.20 21.99
N VAL A 237 -13.10 -10.83 21.01
CA VAL A 237 -13.35 -12.24 20.66
C VAL A 237 -12.82 -13.19 21.74
N LYS A 238 -11.65 -12.92 22.34
CA LYS A 238 -11.11 -13.73 23.45
C LYS A 238 -12.03 -13.76 24.67
N ALA A 239 -12.73 -12.66 24.96
CA ALA A 239 -13.65 -12.59 26.09
C ALA A 239 -14.86 -13.54 25.93
N ARG A 240 -15.16 -14.00 24.71
CA ARG A 240 -16.31 -14.86 24.41
C ARG A 240 -15.95 -16.18 23.72
N ALA A 241 -14.66 -16.51 23.57
CA ALA A 241 -14.22 -17.74 22.91
C ALA A 241 -12.83 -18.20 23.40
N ASP A 242 -12.72 -19.47 23.78
CA ASP A 242 -11.48 -20.08 24.29
C ASP A 242 -10.41 -20.25 23.19
N ARG A 243 -10.84 -20.42 21.94
CA ARG A 243 -9.96 -20.62 20.79
C ARG A 243 -10.29 -19.61 19.71
N ILE A 244 -9.30 -18.82 19.34
CA ILE A 244 -9.42 -17.81 18.29
C ILE A 244 -8.52 -18.19 17.11
N SER A 245 -8.99 -17.94 15.90
CA SER A 245 -8.18 -18.03 14.69
C SER A 245 -8.42 -16.82 13.80
N ALA A 246 -7.37 -16.35 13.14
CA ALA A 246 -7.50 -15.26 12.19
C ALA A 246 -8.21 -15.74 10.93
N SER A 247 -9.30 -15.07 10.54
CA SER A 247 -9.99 -15.36 9.28
C SER A 247 -9.05 -15.19 8.08
N ASN A 248 -9.13 -16.12 7.13
CA ASN A 248 -8.43 -16.02 5.85
C ASN A 248 -9.13 -15.09 4.86
N LEU A 249 -10.39 -14.72 5.13
CA LEU A 249 -11.19 -13.76 4.39
C LEU A 249 -10.70 -12.33 4.64
N ALA A 250 -10.75 -11.51 3.60
CA ALA A 250 -10.74 -10.06 3.70
C ALA A 250 -11.88 -9.50 2.88
N ALA A 251 -12.58 -8.51 3.41
CA ALA A 251 -13.64 -7.79 2.70
C ALA A 251 -13.12 -6.41 2.29
N ALA A 252 -13.53 -5.96 1.12
CA ALA A 252 -13.32 -4.61 0.64
C ALA A 252 -14.66 -4.03 0.20
N TRP A 253 -14.91 -2.78 0.56
CA TRP A 253 -16.11 -2.06 0.18
C TRP A 253 -15.73 -0.63 -0.21
N SER A 254 -16.42 -0.10 -1.22
CA SER A 254 -16.23 1.25 -1.72
C SER A 254 -17.57 1.94 -1.94
N ARG A 255 -17.62 3.25 -1.65
CA ARG A 255 -18.75 4.11 -1.96
C ARG A 255 -19.07 4.17 -3.46
N SER A 256 -18.11 3.85 -4.33
CA SER A 256 -18.34 3.69 -5.78
C SER A 256 -19.21 2.47 -6.16
N GLY A 257 -19.80 1.79 -5.17
CA GLY A 257 -20.85 0.79 -5.40
C GLY A 257 -20.33 -0.63 -5.58
N PHE A 258 -19.21 -0.99 -4.97
CA PHE A 258 -18.73 -2.37 -5.00
C PHE A 258 -18.33 -2.89 -3.62
N GLU A 259 -18.55 -4.18 -3.44
CA GLU A 259 -18.12 -4.98 -2.31
C GLU A 259 -17.47 -6.27 -2.83
N GLU A 260 -16.30 -6.63 -2.32
CA GLU A 260 -15.59 -7.84 -2.71
C GLU A 260 -15.08 -8.60 -1.48
N ASN A 261 -15.39 -9.89 -1.45
CA ASN A 261 -14.79 -10.84 -0.54
C ASN A 261 -13.56 -11.47 -1.21
N ILE A 262 -12.43 -11.48 -0.50
CA ILE A 262 -11.12 -11.89 -1.01
C ILE A 262 -10.57 -13.04 -0.17
N ILE A 263 -10.23 -14.13 -0.84
CA ILE A 263 -9.53 -15.29 -0.26
C ILE A 263 -8.34 -15.64 -1.16
N GLY A 264 -7.16 -15.81 -0.56
CA GLY A 264 -5.95 -16.13 -1.34
C GLY A 264 -5.53 -15.03 -2.32
N GLY A 265 -5.97 -13.80 -2.09
CA GLY A 265 -5.67 -12.65 -2.96
C GLY A 265 -6.56 -12.53 -4.20
N VAL A 266 -7.59 -13.37 -4.36
CA VAL A 266 -8.56 -13.30 -5.47
C VAL A 266 -9.99 -13.23 -4.93
N ILE A 267 -10.96 -12.91 -5.80
CA ILE A 267 -12.38 -12.92 -5.45
C ILE A 267 -12.77 -14.30 -4.89
N GLN A 268 -13.46 -14.33 -3.76
CA GLN A 268 -13.92 -15.55 -3.10
C GLN A 268 -14.70 -16.44 -4.08
N GLY A 269 -14.40 -17.74 -4.06
CA GLY A 269 -15.03 -18.72 -4.93
C GLY A 269 -14.46 -18.78 -6.36
N ARG A 270 -13.49 -17.92 -6.72
CA ARG A 270 -12.83 -17.96 -8.03
C ARG A 270 -11.51 -18.71 -7.98
N LYS A 271 -11.16 -19.36 -9.10
CA LYS A 271 -9.90 -20.08 -9.26
C LYS A 271 -8.74 -19.08 -9.34
N ALA A 272 -7.74 -19.26 -8.48
CA ALA A 272 -6.55 -18.40 -8.47
C ALA A 272 -5.89 -18.29 -9.86
N PHE A 273 -5.34 -17.12 -10.16
CA PHE A 273 -4.59 -16.80 -11.37
C PHE A 273 -5.39 -16.86 -12.69
N LYS A 274 -6.71 -17.06 -12.62
CA LYS A 274 -7.61 -16.83 -13.76
C LYS A 274 -8.03 -15.37 -13.81
N THR A 275 -8.16 -14.83 -15.01
CA THR A 275 -8.44 -13.42 -15.27
C THR A 275 -9.74 -12.96 -14.62
N ASN A 276 -10.79 -13.79 -14.68
CA ASN A 276 -12.08 -13.58 -14.03
C ASN A 276 -12.08 -13.71 -12.49
N ALA A 277 -10.94 -14.08 -11.89
CA ALA A 277 -10.75 -14.11 -10.45
C ALA A 277 -10.15 -12.79 -9.91
N ALA A 278 -9.76 -11.89 -10.80
CA ALA A 278 -9.12 -10.62 -10.45
C ALA A 278 -10.09 -9.75 -9.65
N SER A 279 -9.70 -9.38 -8.43
CA SER A 279 -10.38 -8.33 -7.68
C SER A 279 -10.31 -7.01 -8.45
N ARG A 280 -11.33 -6.14 -8.31
CA ARG A 280 -11.31 -4.77 -8.84
C ARG A 280 -10.10 -3.97 -8.39
N MET A 281 -9.55 -4.28 -7.22
CA MET A 281 -8.33 -3.67 -6.71
C MET A 281 -7.06 -4.45 -7.06
N SER A 282 -7.08 -5.44 -7.95
CA SER A 282 -5.89 -6.14 -8.45
C SER A 282 -5.02 -5.23 -9.32
N ARG A 283 -3.77 -5.62 -9.64
CA ARG A 283 -2.94 -4.78 -10.54
C ARG A 283 -3.53 -4.75 -11.95
N ARG A 284 -4.03 -5.90 -12.43
CA ARG A 284 -4.66 -6.04 -13.74
C ARG A 284 -5.91 -5.17 -13.84
N SER A 285 -6.86 -5.31 -12.93
CA SER A 285 -8.12 -4.55 -12.97
C SER A 285 -7.93 -3.04 -12.76
N MET A 286 -6.91 -2.63 -12.00
CA MET A 286 -6.55 -1.21 -11.87
C MET A 286 -5.93 -0.65 -13.16
N TRP A 287 -5.12 -1.44 -13.87
CA TRP A 287 -4.58 -1.05 -15.18
C TRP A 287 -5.68 -0.96 -16.24
N GLU A 288 -6.59 -1.94 -16.29
CA GLU A 288 -7.76 -1.90 -17.16
C GLU A 288 -8.64 -0.66 -16.89
N ALA A 289 -8.91 -0.34 -15.62
CA ALA A 289 -9.69 0.83 -15.24
C ALA A 289 -9.03 2.14 -15.68
N ALA A 290 -7.71 2.24 -15.55
CA ALA A 290 -6.94 3.39 -16.01
C ALA A 290 -6.90 3.52 -17.53
N ASN A 291 -6.74 2.42 -18.26
CA ASN A 291 -6.81 2.44 -19.72
C ASN A 291 -8.17 2.95 -20.20
N ASN A 292 -9.25 2.46 -19.59
CA ASN A 292 -10.60 2.90 -19.93
C ASN A 292 -10.81 4.39 -19.64
N LEU A 293 -10.31 4.88 -18.50
CA LEU A 293 -10.38 6.31 -18.16
C LEU A 293 -9.56 7.16 -19.13
N ALA A 294 -8.35 6.74 -19.49
CA ALA A 294 -7.50 7.47 -20.43
C ALA A 294 -8.13 7.54 -21.83
N VAL A 295 -8.70 6.44 -22.33
CA VAL A 295 -9.44 6.42 -23.60
C VAL A 295 -10.64 7.35 -23.56
N LEU A 296 -11.41 7.33 -22.47
CA LEU A 296 -12.55 8.23 -22.28
C LEU A 296 -12.13 9.71 -22.30
N MET A 297 -10.96 10.03 -21.75
CA MET A 297 -10.42 11.39 -21.73
C MET A 297 -9.92 11.89 -23.10
N GLY A 298 -9.82 11.02 -24.11
CA GLY A 298 -9.44 11.36 -25.49
C GLY A 298 -8.00 10.99 -25.89
N ASP A 299 -7.75 10.93 -27.20
CA ASP A 299 -6.49 10.48 -27.83
C ASP A 299 -5.33 11.49 -27.67
N GLU A 300 -5.62 12.72 -27.21
CA GLU A 300 -4.62 13.78 -26.97
C GLU A 300 -4.02 13.74 -25.55
N ALA A 301 -4.56 12.94 -24.64
CA ALA A 301 -3.96 12.81 -23.32
C ALA A 301 -2.66 11.99 -23.42
N PHE A 302 -1.51 12.60 -23.13
CA PHE A 302 -0.20 11.94 -23.01
C PHE A 302 -0.26 10.65 -22.16
N THR A 303 -1.18 10.61 -21.19
CA THR A 303 -1.50 9.44 -20.35
C THR A 303 -2.00 8.23 -21.15
N THR A 304 -2.77 8.42 -22.22
CA THR A 304 -3.30 7.34 -23.08
C THR A 304 -2.16 6.60 -23.79
N MET A 305 -1.23 7.34 -24.40
CA MET A 305 -0.02 6.75 -25.00
C MET A 305 0.83 6.02 -23.98
N TYR A 306 0.96 6.58 -22.77
CA TYR A 306 1.75 5.99 -21.69
C TYR A 306 1.19 4.67 -21.15
N LEU A 307 -0.13 4.49 -21.24
CA LEU A 307 -0.82 3.32 -20.74
C LEU A 307 -0.99 2.21 -21.80
N LYS A 308 -0.83 2.55 -23.08
CA LYS A 308 -0.75 1.63 -24.23
C LYS A 308 0.68 1.06 -24.37
N VAL A 309 1.11 0.34 -23.34
CA VAL A 309 2.42 -0.35 -23.28
C VAL A 309 2.21 -1.86 -23.12
N ASP A 310 3.23 -2.66 -23.44
CA ASP A 310 3.08 -4.11 -23.50
C ASP A 310 2.92 -4.72 -22.12
N THR A 311 3.69 -4.23 -21.15
CA THR A 311 3.72 -4.81 -19.80
C THR A 311 3.35 -3.82 -18.70
N TYR A 312 2.80 -4.35 -17.61
CA TYR A 312 2.56 -3.54 -16.41
C TYR A 312 3.86 -3.00 -15.78
N ARG A 313 5.02 -3.60 -16.10
CA ARG A 313 6.32 -3.08 -15.70
C ARG A 313 6.59 -1.75 -16.39
N GLU A 314 6.39 -1.67 -17.70
CA GLU A 314 6.57 -0.44 -18.47
C GLU A 314 5.71 0.71 -17.93
N VAL A 315 4.45 0.43 -17.54
CA VAL A 315 3.61 1.45 -16.88
C VAL A 315 4.28 2.00 -15.61
N LYS A 316 4.92 1.16 -14.79
CA LYS A 316 5.57 1.58 -13.54
C LYS A 316 6.96 2.17 -13.73
N GLU A 317 7.61 1.86 -14.85
CA GLU A 317 9.00 2.20 -15.14
C GLU A 317 9.14 3.27 -16.23
N GLY A 318 8.03 3.70 -16.83
CA GLY A 318 8.02 4.74 -17.84
C GLY A 318 8.21 6.17 -17.30
N PRO A 319 8.31 7.15 -18.21
CA PRO A 319 8.51 8.58 -17.90
C PRO A 319 7.58 9.19 -16.84
N LEU A 320 6.26 8.95 -16.90
CA LEU A 320 5.28 9.60 -16.00
C LEU A 320 5.40 9.21 -14.53
N THR A 321 6.07 8.11 -14.24
CA THR A 321 6.28 7.65 -12.86
C THR A 321 7.71 7.88 -12.38
N THR A 322 8.53 8.62 -13.13
CA THR A 322 9.94 8.89 -12.82
C THR A 322 10.11 9.58 -11.46
N GLN A 323 9.41 10.68 -11.22
CA GLN A 323 9.50 11.40 -9.94
C GLN A 323 9.06 10.52 -8.78
N ARG A 324 7.96 9.77 -8.95
CA ARG A 324 7.51 8.77 -7.97
C ARG A 324 8.58 7.71 -7.67
N ARG A 325 9.29 7.23 -8.70
CA ARG A 325 10.38 6.25 -8.52
C ARG A 325 11.56 6.85 -7.75
N ARG A 326 11.90 8.12 -8.03
CA ARG A 326 12.93 8.88 -7.30
C ARG A 326 12.58 8.99 -5.82
N VAL A 327 11.37 9.46 -5.48
CA VAL A 327 10.88 9.52 -4.08
C VAL A 327 11.04 8.16 -3.40
N LYS A 328 10.61 7.07 -4.06
CA LYS A 328 10.73 5.72 -3.49
C LYS A 328 12.18 5.29 -3.28
N ASN A 329 13.10 5.72 -4.14
CA ASN A 329 14.51 5.40 -3.99
C ASN A 329 15.12 6.13 -2.79
N ASP A 330 14.86 7.43 -2.69
CA ASP A 330 15.38 8.29 -1.63
C ASP A 330 14.88 7.80 -0.26
N VAL A 331 13.57 7.56 -0.13
CA VAL A 331 12.96 7.07 1.12
C VAL A 331 13.53 5.71 1.55
N ARG A 332 13.79 4.80 0.61
CA ARG A 332 14.37 3.48 0.92
C ARG A 332 15.82 3.55 1.33
N THR A 333 16.55 4.55 0.85
CA THR A 333 17.96 4.73 1.19
C THR A 333 18.11 5.48 2.52
N MET A 334 17.29 6.51 2.73
CA MET A 334 17.46 7.46 3.84
C MET A 334 16.72 7.05 5.12
N ALA A 335 15.52 6.47 5.02
CA ALA A 335 14.66 6.19 6.20
C ALA A 335 14.25 4.72 6.32
N LEU A 336 14.06 4.04 5.18
CA LEU A 336 13.61 2.65 5.12
C LEU A 336 14.72 1.73 4.61
N ALA A 337 15.92 1.90 5.18
CA ALA A 337 17.10 1.10 4.84
C ALA A 337 16.82 -0.40 5.00
N GLY A 338 17.36 -1.20 4.07
CA GLY A 338 17.07 -2.63 3.99
C GLY A 338 15.78 -2.98 3.23
N TRP A 339 15.06 -2.01 2.65
CA TRP A 339 13.92 -2.33 1.79
C TRP A 339 14.35 -3.09 0.52
N ILE A 340 14.24 -4.42 0.57
CA ILE A 340 14.39 -5.25 -0.64
C ILE A 340 13.17 -5.05 -1.55
N ARG A 341 13.39 -4.56 -2.77
CA ARG A 341 12.35 -4.34 -3.79
C ARG A 341 11.74 -5.68 -4.24
N ASN A 342 10.44 -5.69 -4.47
CA ASN A 342 9.76 -6.81 -5.10
C ASN A 342 9.59 -6.47 -6.59
N ASP A 343 10.39 -7.12 -7.43
CA ASP A 343 10.36 -6.94 -8.88
C ASP A 343 9.48 -7.94 -9.62
N GLY A 344 8.91 -8.93 -8.92
CA GLY A 344 8.05 -9.94 -9.51
C GLY A 344 6.61 -9.47 -9.79
N GLY A 345 5.91 -10.24 -10.65
CA GLY A 345 4.47 -10.12 -10.91
C GLY A 345 4.09 -8.80 -11.58
N SER A 346 4.97 -8.27 -12.42
CA SER A 346 4.75 -7.03 -13.20
C SER A 346 4.93 -7.23 -14.70
N ASP A 347 5.46 -8.38 -15.13
CA ASP A 347 5.74 -8.69 -16.54
C ASP A 347 4.52 -9.22 -17.30
N PHE A 348 3.32 -8.92 -16.79
CA PHE A 348 2.07 -9.38 -17.40
C PHE A 348 1.52 -8.33 -18.36
N GLN A 349 0.80 -8.80 -19.37
CA GLN A 349 0.08 -7.99 -20.36
C GLN A 349 -1.42 -7.98 -20.04
N LEU A 350 -2.14 -7.01 -20.60
CA LEU A 350 -3.60 -7.08 -20.69
C LEU A 350 -3.96 -7.89 -21.93
N GLU A 351 -4.62 -9.03 -21.77
CA GLU A 351 -5.19 -9.76 -22.91
C GLU A 351 -6.40 -8.98 -23.43
N GLU A 352 -6.62 -8.97 -24.74
CA GLU A 352 -7.94 -8.63 -25.27
C GLU A 352 -8.94 -9.61 -24.66
N ARG A 353 -9.94 -9.12 -23.94
CA ARG A 353 -10.97 -9.98 -23.37
C ARG A 353 -11.64 -10.70 -24.52
N SER A 354 -11.44 -12.01 -24.63
CA SER A 354 -12.17 -12.85 -25.56
C SER A 354 -13.65 -12.69 -25.22
N ASN A 355 -14.43 -12.08 -26.12
CA ASN A 355 -15.88 -12.07 -26.02
C ASN A 355 -16.35 -13.52 -26.19
N HIS A 356 -16.59 -14.20 -25.07
CA HIS A 356 -17.23 -15.51 -25.03
C HIS A 356 -18.47 -15.42 -24.15
#